data_AF-A0A251WAS4-F1
#
_entry.id   AF-A0A251WAS4-F1
#
_cell.length_a   1.000
_cell.length_b   1.000
_cell.length_c   1.000
_cell.angle_alpha   90.00
_cell.angle_beta   90.00
_cell.angle_gamma   90.00
#
_symmetry.space_group_name_H-M   'P 1'
#
loop_
_entity.id
_entity.type
_entity.pdbx_description
1 polymer ?
#
loop_
_entity_poly.entity_id
_entity_poly.type
_entity_poly.pdbx_seq_one_letter_code
_entity_poly.pdbx_strand_id
1 'polypeptide(L)'
;MSQEPSKNFLPIDPTRDRLYTEQPLDPQLHREMHLPNPLDPIGSIETEGRALRTLAKGRMPKWVLFTGWATIGLGSVISLGLIGQAVVSEIRQAISTNHLSDLIPAILSIAPALVIAILMLMILYRATFRSR
;
A
#
# COMPACT_ATOMS: atom_id res chain seq x y z
N MET A 1 -26.59 -50.94 37.20
CA MET A 1 -25.28 -51.35 36.68
C MET A 1 -24.85 -50.27 35.70
N SER A 2 -24.19 -49.22 36.20
CA SER A 2 -23.88 -48.00 35.42
C SER A 2 -22.65 -48.22 34.54
N GLN A 3 -22.79 -47.96 33.24
CA GLN A 3 -21.66 -47.84 32.31
C GLN A 3 -21.08 -46.43 32.44
N GLU A 4 -19.79 -46.32 32.78
CA GLU A 4 -19.05 -45.07 32.69
C GLU A 4 -18.73 -44.73 31.22
N PRO A 5 -18.83 -43.46 30.80
CA PRO A 5 -18.45 -43.05 29.45
C PRO A 5 -16.93 -42.98 29.31
N SER A 6 -16.41 -43.82 28.41
CA SER A 6 -15.05 -43.82 27.88
C SER A 6 -14.61 -42.42 27.43
N LYS A 7 -13.60 -41.86 28.10
CA LYS A 7 -12.93 -40.63 27.71
C LYS A 7 -12.05 -40.92 26.49
N ASN A 8 -12.57 -40.61 25.32
CA ASN A 8 -11.80 -40.55 24.07
C ASN A 8 -10.76 -39.42 24.17
N PHE A 9 -9.59 -39.73 24.75
CA PHE A 9 -8.38 -38.95 24.57
C PHE A 9 -7.85 -39.23 23.17
N LEU A 10 -8.04 -38.26 22.26
CA LEU A 10 -7.30 -38.28 21.00
C LEU A 10 -5.83 -37.97 21.29
N PRO A 11 -4.86 -38.69 20.69
CA PRO A 11 -3.45 -38.38 20.84
C PRO A 11 -3.17 -37.00 20.24
N ILE A 12 -2.61 -36.11 21.06
CA ILE A 12 -2.11 -34.80 20.62
C ILE A 12 -0.88 -35.08 19.75
N ASP A 13 -1.00 -34.86 18.45
CA ASP A 13 0.10 -34.94 17.49
C ASP A 13 1.06 -33.75 17.71
N PRO A 14 2.31 -33.98 18.15
CA PRO A 14 3.27 -32.92 18.45
C PRO A 14 3.89 -32.27 17.20
N THR A 15 3.52 -32.67 15.97
CA THR A 15 4.19 -32.18 14.74
C THR A 15 3.52 -30.97 14.07
N ARG A 16 2.55 -30.32 14.71
CA ARG A 16 2.00 -29.04 14.25
C ARG A 16 2.34 -27.92 15.20
N ASP A 17 3.59 -27.46 15.13
CA ASP A 17 3.99 -26.11 15.52
C ASP A 17 3.24 -25.08 14.65
N ARG A 18 1.97 -24.86 14.97
CA ARG A 18 1.31 -23.61 14.62
C ARG A 18 1.92 -22.57 15.53
N LEU A 19 2.86 -21.79 15.00
CA LEU A 19 3.26 -20.52 15.60
C LEU A 19 1.99 -19.69 15.85
N TYR A 20 1.48 -19.74 17.08
CA TYR A 20 0.61 -18.71 17.60
C TYR A 20 1.50 -17.51 17.87
N THR A 21 1.68 -16.67 16.87
CA THR A 21 2.14 -15.31 17.13
C THR A 21 0.97 -14.61 17.80
N GLU A 22 1.02 -14.44 19.11
CA GLU A 22 0.22 -13.44 19.80
C GLU A 22 0.64 -12.09 19.21
N GLN A 23 -0.02 -11.70 18.13
CA GLN A 23 0.18 -10.39 17.55
C GLN A 23 -0.25 -9.40 18.63
N PRO A 24 0.66 -8.55 19.14
CA PRO A 24 0.26 -7.54 20.10
C PRO A 24 -0.85 -6.72 19.46
N LEU A 25 -1.97 -6.59 20.18
CA LEU A 25 -3.07 -5.72 19.79
C LEU A 25 -2.47 -4.35 19.49
N ASP A 26 -2.55 -3.93 18.23
CA ASP A 26 -2.09 -2.62 17.80
C ASP A 26 -2.81 -1.58 18.67
N PRO A 27 -2.09 -0.81 19.52
CA PRO A 27 -2.73 0.14 20.42
C PRO A 27 -3.49 1.22 19.65
N GLN A 28 -3.23 1.41 18.35
CA GLN A 28 -4.00 2.30 17.49
C GLN A 28 -5.39 1.76 17.11
N LEU A 29 -5.69 0.49 17.41
CA LEU A 29 -7.03 -0.10 17.24
C LEU A 29 -7.96 0.15 18.44
N HIS A 30 -7.51 0.86 19.48
CA HIS A 30 -8.42 1.45 20.47
C HIS A 30 -9.10 2.67 19.85
N ARG A 31 -9.97 2.42 18.86
CA ARG A 31 -11.00 3.40 18.49
C ARG A 31 -11.85 3.56 19.74
N GLU A 32 -11.86 4.76 20.32
CA GLU A 32 -12.82 5.09 21.36
C GLU A 32 -14.18 4.61 20.90
N MET A 33 -14.79 3.73 21.69
CA MET A 33 -16.11 3.21 21.42
C MET A 33 -17.04 4.42 21.49
N HIS A 34 -17.27 5.08 20.36
CA HIS A 34 -18.20 6.18 20.26
C HIS A 34 -19.55 5.60 20.64
N LEU A 35 -20.02 5.92 21.85
CA LEU A 35 -21.34 5.52 22.28
C LEU A 35 -22.31 6.10 21.24
N PRO A 36 -23.06 5.26 20.52
CA PRO A 36 -23.96 5.76 19.50
C PRO A 36 -24.94 6.73 20.14
N ASN A 37 -24.95 7.97 19.65
CA ASN A 37 -25.90 8.96 20.12
C ASN A 37 -27.30 8.48 19.72
N PRO A 38 -28.30 8.45 20.63
CA PRO A 38 -29.66 8.06 20.28
C PRO A 38 -30.32 8.97 19.22
N LEU A 39 -29.73 10.14 18.94
CA LEU A 39 -30.12 11.04 17.86
C LEU A 39 -29.47 10.73 16.51
N ASP A 40 -28.51 9.81 16.45
CA ASP A 40 -27.91 9.41 15.18
C ASP A 40 -28.88 8.53 14.39
N PRO A 41 -29.12 8.85 13.10
CA PRO A 41 -29.96 8.02 12.26
C PRO A 41 -29.33 6.62 12.15
N ILE A 42 -30.08 5.58 12.48
CA ILE A 42 -29.63 4.17 12.53
C ILE A 42 -28.85 3.74 11.26
N GLY A 43 -29.16 4.34 10.10
CA GLY A 43 -28.46 4.10 8.84
C GLY A 43 -26.98 4.54 8.83
N SER A 44 -26.57 5.52 9.62
CA SER A 44 -25.16 5.98 9.65
C SER A 44 -24.25 4.90 10.22
N ILE A 45 -24.65 4.22 11.29
CA ILE A 45 -23.90 3.16 11.97
C ILE A 45 -23.75 1.92 11.06
N GLU A 46 -24.81 1.54 10.33
CA GLU A 46 -24.74 0.43 9.37
C GLU A 46 -23.82 0.73 8.19
N THR A 47 -23.86 1.96 7.66
CA THR A 47 -23.00 2.35 6.54
C THR A 47 -21.53 2.40 6.95
N GLU A 48 -21.22 2.91 8.15
CA GLU A 48 -19.85 2.95 8.67
C GLU A 48 -19.33 1.54 8.96
N GLY A 49 -20.13 0.70 9.63
CA GLY A 49 -19.77 -0.70 9.91
C GLY A 49 -19.55 -1.54 8.65
N ARG A 50 -20.34 -1.29 7.60
CA ARG A 50 -20.18 -1.94 6.28
C ARG A 50 -18.93 -1.45 5.57
N ALA A 51 -18.66 -0.14 5.58
CA ALA A 51 -17.45 0.44 4.98
C ALA A 51 -16.17 -0.12 5.64
N LEU A 52 -16.16 -0.19 6.98
CA LEU A 52 -15.04 -0.74 7.76
C LEU A 52 -14.84 -2.24 7.50
N ARG A 53 -15.93 -3.02 7.41
CA ARG A 53 -15.85 -4.45 7.05
C ARG A 53 -15.37 -4.67 5.62
N THR A 54 -15.71 -3.80 4.67
CA THR A 54 -15.21 -3.89 3.29
C THR A 54 -13.73 -3.52 3.20
N LEU A 55 -13.26 -2.55 4.00
CA LEU A 55 -11.84 -2.18 4.10
C LEU A 55 -11.02 -3.29 4.77
N ALA A 56 -11.52 -3.87 5.87
CA ALA A 56 -10.84 -4.96 6.59
C ALA A 56 -10.73 -6.27 5.79
N LYS A 57 -11.63 -6.52 4.83
CA LYS A 57 -11.59 -7.69 3.94
C LYS A 57 -10.67 -7.52 2.71
N GLY A 58 -9.94 -6.41 2.60
CA GLY A 58 -9.00 -6.18 1.50
C GLY A 58 -9.65 -5.94 0.13
N ARG A 59 -10.98 -5.77 0.05
CA ARG A 59 -11.66 -5.37 -1.19
C ARG A 59 -11.58 -3.86 -1.33
N MET A 60 -10.41 -3.38 -1.76
CA MET A 60 -10.23 -1.98 -2.11
C MET A 60 -11.17 -1.62 -3.27
N PRO A 61 -12.00 -0.57 -3.17
CA PRO A 61 -12.91 -0.20 -4.24
C PRO A 61 -12.13 0.13 -5.51
N LYS A 62 -12.55 -0.42 -6.66
CA LYS A 62 -11.85 -0.22 -7.95
C LYS A 62 -11.66 1.27 -8.30
N TRP A 63 -12.57 2.14 -7.88
CA TRP A 63 -12.45 3.57 -8.06
C TRP A 63 -11.22 4.17 -7.34
N VAL A 64 -10.84 3.66 -6.16
CA VAL A 64 -9.64 4.11 -5.44
C VAL A 64 -8.37 3.74 -6.21
N LEU A 65 -8.37 2.61 -6.91
CA LEU A 65 -7.27 2.23 -7.80
C LEU A 65 -7.15 3.19 -8.98
N PHE A 66 -8.27 3.53 -9.62
CA PHE A 66 -8.31 4.49 -10.73
C PHE A 66 -7.88 5.89 -10.28
N THR A 67 -8.33 6.38 -9.13
CA THR A 67 -7.93 7.70 -8.63
C THR A 67 -6.45 7.73 -8.26
N GLY A 68 -5.91 6.67 -7.65
CA GLY A 68 -4.47 6.55 -7.39
C GLY A 68 -3.63 6.55 -8.67
N TRP A 69 -4.10 5.87 -9.73
CA TRP A 69 -3.46 5.93 -11.05
C TRP A 69 -3.57 7.32 -11.70
N ALA A 70 -4.72 7.98 -11.60
CA ALA A 70 -4.93 9.29 -12.17
C ALA A 70 -4.11 10.39 -11.48
N THR A 71 -3.85 10.28 -10.17
CA THR A 71 -3.07 11.29 -9.43
C THR A 71 -1.59 10.96 -9.37
N ILE A 72 -1.24 9.75 -8.93
CA ILE A 72 0.16 9.32 -8.73
C ILE A 72 0.76 8.82 -10.04
N GLY A 73 0.03 7.99 -10.78
CA GLY A 73 0.50 7.43 -12.05
C GLY A 73 0.70 8.52 -13.10
N LEU A 74 -0.31 9.35 -13.31
CA LEU A 74 -0.23 10.47 -14.26
C LEU A 74 0.87 11.46 -13.86
N GLY A 75 0.95 11.84 -12.58
CA GLY A 75 1.99 12.72 -12.07
C GLY A 75 3.40 12.17 -12.31
N SER A 76 3.60 10.87 -12.09
CA SER A 76 4.89 10.21 -12.36
C SER A 76 5.23 10.20 -13.86
N VAL A 77 4.27 9.90 -14.73
CA VAL A 77 4.48 9.92 -16.20
C VAL A 77 4.84 11.32 -16.70
N ILE A 78 4.13 12.34 -16.23
CA ILE A 78 4.43 13.74 -16.57
C ILE A 78 5.82 14.12 -16.06
N SER A 79 6.14 13.78 -14.83
CA SER A 79 7.45 14.08 -14.23
C SER A 79 8.59 13.43 -15.01
N LEU A 80 8.44 12.16 -15.40
CA LEU A 80 9.38 11.45 -16.27
C LEU A 80 9.55 12.13 -17.63
N GLY A 81 8.45 12.61 -18.23
CA GLY A 81 8.50 13.38 -19.48
C GLY A 81 9.29 14.68 -19.34
N LEU A 82 9.04 15.44 -18.28
CA LEU A 82 9.75 16.70 -18.00
C LEU A 82 11.23 16.47 -17.70
N ILE A 83 11.55 15.47 -16.87
CA ILE A 83 12.93 15.08 -16.57
C ILE A 83 13.64 14.62 -17.87
N GLY A 84 12.97 13.84 -18.70
CA GLY A 84 13.52 13.40 -19.99
C GLY A 84 13.85 14.57 -20.91
N GLN A 85 12.99 15.58 -21.00
CA GLN A 85 13.27 16.80 -21.76
C GLN A 85 14.49 17.55 -21.20
N ALA A 86 14.58 17.69 -19.87
CA ALA A 86 15.71 18.33 -19.21
C ALA A 86 17.03 17.57 -19.48
N VAL A 87 17.02 16.23 -19.42
CA VAL A 87 18.19 15.40 -19.76
C VAL A 87 18.62 15.65 -21.20
N VAL A 88 17.68 15.68 -22.15
CA VAL A 88 17.99 15.89 -23.56
C VAL A 88 18.57 17.29 -23.81
N SER A 89 18.07 18.33 -23.13
CA SER A 89 18.63 19.68 -23.26
C SER A 89 20.05 19.76 -22.70
N GLU A 90 20.31 19.16 -21.54
CA GLU A 90 21.64 19.15 -20.91
C GLU A 90 22.66 18.39 -21.79
N ILE A 91 22.27 17.24 -22.35
CA ILE A 91 23.12 16.48 -23.28
C ILE A 91 23.43 17.30 -24.53
N ARG A 92 22.43 17.97 -25.13
CA ARG A 92 22.65 18.82 -26.31
C ARG A 92 23.59 19.97 -25.99
N GLN A 93 23.44 20.58 -24.83
CA GLN A 93 24.29 21.67 -24.39
C GLN A 93 25.74 21.18 -24.18
N ALA A 94 25.94 20.09 -23.45
CA ALA A 94 27.27 19.50 -23.22
C ALA A 94 28.00 19.10 -24.52
N ILE A 95 27.26 18.59 -25.52
CA ILE A 95 27.82 18.28 -26.84
C ILE A 95 28.23 19.56 -27.58
N SER A 96 27.44 20.64 -27.46
CA SER A 96 27.73 21.90 -28.15
C SER A 96 28.95 22.65 -27.58
N THR A 97 29.20 22.53 -26.28
CA THR A 97 30.27 23.25 -25.58
C THR A 97 31.54 22.42 -25.37
N ASN A 98 31.58 21.13 -25.73
CA ASN A 98 32.70 20.20 -25.46
C ASN A 98 33.10 20.08 -23.97
N HIS A 99 32.25 20.53 -23.05
CA HIS A 99 32.49 20.45 -21.61
C HIS A 99 31.85 19.19 -21.03
N LEU A 100 32.59 18.07 -21.10
CA LEU A 100 32.20 16.80 -20.48
C LEU A 100 32.02 16.89 -18.95
N SER A 101 32.60 17.91 -18.31
CA SER A 101 32.46 18.19 -16.87
C SER A 101 31.03 18.47 -16.45
N ASP A 102 30.20 19.01 -17.34
CA ASP A 102 28.84 19.46 -17.01
C ASP A 102 27.85 18.29 -16.91
N LEU A 103 28.23 17.12 -17.41
CA LEU A 103 27.43 15.89 -17.30
C LEU A 103 27.35 15.35 -15.87
N ILE A 104 28.41 15.55 -15.07
CA ILE A 104 28.46 15.04 -13.69
C ILE A 104 27.39 15.69 -12.80
N PRO A 105 27.27 17.03 -12.70
CA PRO A 105 26.22 17.65 -11.91
C PRO A 105 24.82 17.40 -12.48
N ALA A 106 24.67 17.30 -13.81
CA ALA A 106 23.41 16.94 -14.44
C ALA A 106 22.94 15.54 -14.01
N ILE A 107 23.81 14.52 -14.07
CA ILE A 107 23.50 13.17 -13.62
C ILE A 107 23.18 13.14 -12.12
N LEU A 108 23.95 13.85 -11.30
CA LEU A 108 23.76 13.87 -9.85
C LEU A 108 22.41 14.48 -9.43
N SER A 109 21.92 15.49 -10.16
CA SER A 109 20.64 16.13 -9.90
C SER A 109 19.45 15.33 -10.43
N ILE A 110 19.61 14.64 -11.57
CA ILE A 110 18.54 13.89 -12.24
C ILE A 110 18.34 12.50 -11.62
N ALA A 111 19.41 11.83 -11.20
CA ALA A 111 19.38 10.49 -10.63
C ALA A 111 18.36 10.33 -9.48
N PRO A 112 18.33 11.18 -8.43
CA PRO A 112 17.39 11.01 -7.33
C PRO A 112 15.93 11.19 -7.77
N ALA A 113 15.66 12.13 -8.67
CA ALA A 113 14.31 12.33 -9.20
C ALA A 113 13.81 11.10 -9.99
N LEU A 114 14.70 10.46 -10.75
CA LEU A 114 14.42 9.25 -11.51
C LEU A 114 14.14 8.06 -10.57
N VAL A 115 14.93 7.89 -9.52
CA VAL A 115 14.71 6.86 -8.49
C VAL A 115 13.35 7.03 -7.82
N ILE A 116 12.99 8.25 -7.41
CA ILE A 116 11.69 8.54 -6.78
C ILE A 116 10.53 8.22 -7.74
N ALA A 117 10.63 8.63 -9.01
CA ALA A 117 9.61 8.38 -10.02
C ALA A 117 9.40 6.87 -10.25
N ILE A 118 10.49 6.10 -10.39
CA ILE A 118 10.46 4.64 -10.53
C ILE A 118 9.85 4.00 -9.28
N LEU A 119 10.22 4.46 -8.09
CA LEU A 119 9.77 3.88 -6.82
C LEU A 119 8.27 4.11 -6.62
N MET A 120 7.76 5.30 -6.93
CA MET A 120 6.31 5.55 -6.95
C MET A 120 5.59 4.64 -7.94
N LEU A 121 6.14 4.46 -9.15
CA LEU A 121 5.55 3.60 -10.19
C LEU A 121 5.55 2.13 -9.75
N MET A 122 6.62 1.68 -9.09
CA MET A 122 6.73 0.33 -8.52
C MET A 122 5.72 0.11 -7.40
N ILE A 123 5.51 1.08 -6.50
CA ILE A 123 4.48 0.99 -5.44
C ILE A 123 3.09 0.86 -6.07
N LEU A 124 2.79 1.69 -7.07
CA LEU A 124 1.50 1.69 -7.75
C LEU A 124 1.26 0.38 -8.53
N TYR A 125 2.29 -0.10 -9.23
CA TYR A 125 2.27 -1.39 -9.91
C TYR A 125 2.03 -2.54 -8.92
N ARG A 126 2.79 -2.58 -7.82
CA ARG A 126 2.64 -3.61 -6.79
C ARG A 126 1.27 -3.58 -6.13
N ALA A 127 0.74 -2.39 -5.82
CA ALA A 127 -0.61 -2.24 -5.28
C ALA A 127 -1.70 -2.77 -6.23
N THR A 128 -1.49 -2.58 -7.54
CA THR A 128 -2.40 -3.05 -8.58
C THR A 128 -2.40 -4.59 -8.71
N PHE A 129 -1.21 -5.22 -8.70
CA PHE A 129 -1.08 -6.66 -8.92
C PHE A 129 -1.31 -7.51 -7.67
N ARG A 130 -1.07 -6.98 -6.46
CA ARG A 130 -1.34 -7.70 -5.21
C ARG A 130 -2.82 -7.74 -4.83
N SER A 131 -3.65 -6.90 -5.45
CA SER A 131 -5.10 -6.85 -5.22
C SER A 131 -5.90 -7.86 -6.05
N ARG A 132 -5.25 -8.65 -6.92
CA ARG A 132 -5.87 -9.76 -7.66
C ARG A 132 -5.47 -11.08 -7.04
#